data_AF-A0A914UYA3-F1
#
_entry.id   AF-A0A914UYA3-F1
#
_cell.length_a   1.000
_cell.length_b   1.000
_cell.length_c   1.000
_cell.angle_alpha   90.00
_cell.angle_beta   90.00
_cell.angle_gamma   90.00
#
_symmetry.space_group_name_H-M   'P 1'
#
loop_
_entity.id
_entity.type
_entity.pdbx_description
1 polymer ?
#
loop_
_entity_poly.entity_id
_entity_poly.type
_entity_poly.pdbx_seq_one_letter_code
_entity_poly.pdbx_strand_id
1 'polypeptide(L)'
;MLAMVNRVLDWIRSLFWKEEMELTLVGLQNSGKTTFVNVIASGQFTEDMIPTVGFNMRKITKGNVTIKLWDIGGQPRFRSMWERYCRGVNAIVFMVDAADQDKLEASRNELLQLLDKPQLEGIPVLVLGNKKDLPNALDEKQLIERMNLSAIQNREICCYSISCKEKDNIDITLQWLIQHSKSGR
;
A
#
# COMPACT_ATOMS: atom_id res chain seq x y z
N MET A 1 -5.84 5.55 38.52
CA MET A 1 -4.90 4.44 38.87
C MET A 1 -4.97 3.31 37.84
N LEU A 2 -6.14 2.70 37.59
CA LEU A 2 -6.33 1.65 36.56
C LEU A 2 -5.90 2.05 35.13
N ALA A 3 -6.22 3.26 34.67
CA ALA A 3 -5.84 3.72 33.33
C ALA A 3 -4.32 3.87 33.14
N MET A 4 -3.60 4.22 34.21
CA MET A 4 -2.15 4.39 34.18
C MET A 4 -1.45 3.02 34.19
N VAL A 5 -1.98 2.07 34.98
CA VAL A 5 -1.51 0.68 35.00
C VAL A 5 -1.74 -0.01 33.65
N ASN A 6 -2.91 0.22 33.02
CA ASN A 6 -3.20 -0.32 31.69
C ASN A 6 -2.24 0.23 30.63
N ARG A 7 -1.93 1.54 30.63
CA ARG A 7 -0.93 2.12 29.71
C ARG A 7 0.46 1.52 29.90
N VAL A 8 0.88 1.28 31.14
CA VAL A 8 2.17 0.63 31.44
C VAL A 8 2.17 -0.82 30.99
N LEU A 9 1.07 -1.56 31.21
CA LEU A 9 0.93 -2.94 30.75
C LEU A 9 0.88 -3.05 29.22
N ASP A 10 0.21 -2.14 28.53
CA ASP A 10 0.19 -2.07 27.06
C ASP A 10 1.57 -1.72 26.51
N TRP A 11 2.30 -0.83 27.18
CA TRP A 11 3.69 -0.54 26.85
C TRP A 11 4.59 -1.76 27.05
N ILE A 12 4.48 -2.47 28.18
CA ILE A 12 5.23 -3.72 28.44
C ILE A 12 4.87 -4.79 27.40
N ARG A 13 3.58 -5.00 27.11
CA ARG A 13 3.14 -5.95 26.08
C ARG A 13 3.70 -5.59 24.71
N SER A 14 3.72 -4.31 24.37
CA SER A 14 4.32 -3.85 23.10
C SER A 14 5.81 -4.19 23.01
N LEU A 15 6.55 -4.19 24.12
CA LEU A 15 7.97 -4.57 24.13
C LEU A 15 8.20 -6.07 23.89
N PHE A 16 7.25 -6.93 24.25
CA PHE A 16 7.40 -8.38 24.15
C PHE A 16 6.67 -8.99 22.96
N TRP A 17 5.64 -8.34 22.41
CA TRP A 17 4.77 -8.91 21.39
C TRP A 17 5.03 -8.24 20.05
N LYS A 18 5.56 -9.02 19.11
CA LYS A 18 5.69 -8.60 17.72
C LYS A 18 4.39 -8.91 16.98
N GLU A 19 3.78 -7.89 16.40
CA GLU A 19 2.64 -8.08 15.50
C GLU A 19 3.16 -8.44 14.10
N GLU A 20 2.53 -9.41 13.46
CA GLU A 20 2.76 -9.70 12.05
C GLU A 20 1.58 -9.18 11.23
N MET A 21 1.88 -8.51 10.13
CA MET A 21 0.89 -8.09 9.16
C MET A 21 1.31 -8.52 7.76
N GLU A 22 0.33 -8.88 6.94
CA GLU A 22 0.52 -9.24 5.55
C GLU A 22 -0.16 -8.21 4.66
N LEU A 23 0.56 -7.74 3.65
CA LEU A 23 0.13 -6.71 2.72
C LEU A 23 0.46 -7.15 1.30
N THR A 24 -0.35 -6.67 0.36
CA THR A 24 -0.03 -6.81 -1.07
C THR A 24 0.05 -5.45 -1.72
N LEU A 25 1.12 -5.24 -2.48
CA LEU A 25 1.39 -4.06 -3.27
C LEU A 25 1.14 -4.37 -4.74
N VAL A 26 0.09 -3.76 -5.30
CA VAL A 26 -0.33 -3.93 -6.69
C VAL A 26 -0.51 -2.57 -7.38
N GLY A 27 -0.72 -2.59 -8.69
CA GLY A 27 -0.82 -1.40 -9.53
C GLY A 27 -0.06 -1.57 -10.84
N LEU A 28 -0.26 -0.65 -11.78
CA LEU A 28 0.33 -0.74 -13.11
C LEU A 28 1.86 -0.80 -13.09
N GLN A 29 2.46 -1.33 -14.15
CA GLN A 29 3.91 -1.28 -14.31
C GLN A 29 4.40 0.18 -14.27
N ASN A 30 5.61 0.40 -13.77
CA ASN A 30 6.23 1.72 -13.63
C ASN A 30 5.60 2.69 -12.61
N SER A 31 4.59 2.26 -11.82
CA SER A 31 4.01 3.11 -10.76
C SER A 31 4.91 3.33 -9.53
N GLY A 32 6.05 2.63 -9.44
CA GLY A 32 7.03 2.77 -8.36
C GLY A 32 6.85 1.82 -7.18
N LYS A 33 6.16 0.68 -7.37
CA LYS A 33 5.97 -0.36 -6.34
C LYS A 33 7.28 -0.85 -5.72
N THR A 34 8.20 -1.36 -6.54
CA THR A 34 9.47 -1.91 -6.06
C THR A 34 10.35 -0.81 -5.43
N THR A 35 10.27 0.42 -5.94
CA THR A 35 10.90 1.59 -5.35
C THR A 35 10.37 1.86 -3.95
N PHE A 36 9.04 1.86 -3.78
CA PHE A 36 8.41 2.01 -2.47
C PHE A 36 8.89 0.93 -1.50
N VAL A 37 8.92 -0.35 -1.93
CA VAL A 37 9.45 -1.45 -1.12
C VAL A 37 10.90 -1.23 -0.70
N ASN A 38 11.77 -0.75 -1.59
CA ASN A 38 13.16 -0.43 -1.26
C ASN A 38 13.24 0.70 -0.22
N VAL A 39 12.48 1.78 -0.42
CA VAL A 39 12.50 2.94 0.48
C VAL A 39 12.06 2.56 1.89
N ILE A 40 11.01 1.75 2.04
CA ILE A 40 10.53 1.32 3.37
C ILE A 40 11.42 0.23 4.00
N ALA A 41 12.12 -0.57 3.19
CA ALA A 41 12.96 -1.67 3.68
C ALA A 41 14.38 -1.23 4.09
N SER A 42 15.03 -0.41 3.26
CA SER A 42 16.45 -0.02 3.44
C SER A 42 16.67 1.48 3.52
N GLY A 43 15.62 2.29 3.33
CA GLY A 43 15.77 3.75 3.25
C GLY A 43 16.50 4.24 2.01
N GLN A 44 16.79 3.36 1.05
CA GLN A 44 17.52 3.68 -0.17
C GLN A 44 16.61 3.70 -1.40
N PHE A 45 16.83 4.68 -2.26
CA PHE A 45 16.23 4.78 -3.59
C PHE A 45 17.26 4.34 -4.63
N THR A 46 16.79 3.72 -5.72
CA THR A 46 17.62 3.30 -6.85
C THR A 46 16.91 3.76 -8.12
N GLU A 47 17.57 4.55 -8.96
CA GLU A 47 16.99 5.12 -10.19
C GLU A 47 16.71 4.05 -11.25
N ASP A 48 17.64 3.11 -11.43
CA ASP A 48 17.53 2.07 -12.46
C ASP A 48 16.85 0.81 -11.93
N MET A 49 15.52 0.82 -11.90
CA MET A 49 14.72 -0.33 -11.47
C MET A 49 14.22 -1.13 -12.68
N ILE A 50 14.61 -2.40 -12.77
CA ILE A 50 14.06 -3.35 -13.74
C ILE A 50 12.65 -3.75 -13.28
N PRO A 51 11.62 -3.79 -14.17
CA PRO A 51 10.29 -4.23 -13.80
C PRO A 51 10.27 -5.64 -13.17
N THR A 52 9.53 -5.80 -12.06
CA THR A 52 9.37 -7.10 -11.38
C THR A 52 8.77 -8.15 -12.31
N VAL A 53 9.45 -9.29 -12.43
CA VAL A 53 8.95 -10.48 -13.12
C VAL A 53 8.23 -11.36 -12.11
N GLY A 54 6.91 -11.50 -12.26
CA GLY A 54 6.11 -12.34 -11.37
C GLY A 54 5.76 -11.65 -10.05
N PHE A 55 6.40 -12.08 -8.96
CA PHE A 55 6.14 -11.61 -7.59
C PHE A 55 7.40 -11.70 -6.72
N ASN A 56 7.50 -10.84 -5.71
CA ASN A 56 8.57 -10.86 -4.71
C ASN A 56 7.95 -10.62 -3.31
N MET A 57 8.32 -11.44 -2.32
CA MET A 57 7.95 -11.19 -0.93
C MET A 57 9.13 -10.55 -0.19
N ARG A 58 8.88 -9.41 0.47
CA ARG A 58 9.82 -8.79 1.39
C ARG A 58 9.27 -8.73 2.79
N LYS A 59 10.14 -9.00 3.77
CA LYS A 59 9.84 -8.79 5.18
C LYS A 59 10.48 -7.50 5.65
N ILE A 60 9.70 -6.60 6.22
CA ILE A 60 10.14 -5.30 6.74
C ILE A 60 9.72 -5.23 8.20
N THR A 61 10.67 -5.02 9.10
CA THR A 61 10.37 -4.85 10.52
C THR A 61 10.49 -3.38 10.90
N LYS A 62 9.39 -2.78 11.36
CA LYS A 62 9.34 -1.39 11.83
C LYS A 62 8.72 -1.35 13.22
N GLY A 63 9.52 -0.99 14.22
CA GLY A 63 9.11 -1.09 15.63
C GLY A 63 8.77 -2.53 15.99
N ASN A 64 7.56 -2.76 16.50
CA ASN A 64 7.09 -4.08 16.91
C ASN A 64 6.27 -4.78 15.82
N VAL A 65 6.17 -4.22 14.62
CA VAL A 65 5.41 -4.81 13.51
C VAL A 65 6.35 -5.39 12.46
N THR A 66 6.12 -6.64 12.07
CA THR A 66 6.75 -7.29 10.92
C THR A 66 5.76 -7.36 9.76
N ILE A 67 6.08 -6.63 8.70
CA ILE A 67 5.27 -6.51 7.49
C ILE A 67 5.79 -7.52 6.47
N LYS A 68 4.95 -8.47 6.06
CA LYS A 68 5.16 -9.31 4.87
C LYS A 68 4.51 -8.61 3.69
N LEU A 69 5.32 -8.05 2.79
CA LEU A 69 4.84 -7.29 1.64
C LEU A 69 5.07 -8.09 0.35
N TRP A 70 4.00 -8.37 -0.37
CA TRP A 70 4.05 -8.97 -1.70
C TRP A 70 4.08 -7.86 -2.77
N ASP A 71 5.24 -7.66 -3.42
CA ASP A 71 5.37 -6.82 -4.62
C ASP A 71 5.02 -7.66 -5.86
N ILE A 72 3.87 -7.35 -6.49
CA ILE A 72 3.39 -8.09 -7.66
C ILE A 72 3.65 -7.30 -8.93
N GLY A 73 4.10 -7.99 -9.99
CA GLY A 73 4.34 -7.39 -11.30
C GLY A 73 3.10 -6.68 -11.86
N GLY A 74 3.29 -5.48 -12.41
CA GLY A 74 2.21 -4.65 -12.95
C GLY A 74 1.89 -4.85 -14.44
N GLN A 75 2.65 -5.71 -15.12
CA GLN A 75 2.43 -6.07 -16.52
C GLN A 75 1.11 -6.84 -16.68
N PRO A 76 0.36 -6.66 -17.79
CA PRO A 76 -0.90 -7.35 -18.03
C PRO A 76 -0.86 -8.86 -17.76
N ARG A 77 0.20 -9.55 -18.19
CA ARG A 77 0.39 -11.00 -17.98
C ARG A 77 0.43 -11.45 -16.52
N PHE A 78 0.67 -10.54 -15.57
CA PHE A 78 0.75 -10.85 -14.14
C PHE A 78 -0.49 -10.42 -13.36
N ARG A 79 -1.41 -9.66 -13.97
CA ARG A 79 -2.58 -9.08 -13.26
C ARG A 79 -3.57 -10.15 -12.79
N SER A 80 -3.65 -11.29 -13.48
CA SER A 80 -4.43 -12.45 -13.04
C SER A 80 -3.98 -13.01 -11.68
N MET A 81 -2.74 -12.74 -11.26
CA MET A 81 -2.24 -13.18 -9.96
C MET A 81 -2.64 -12.23 -8.83
N TRP A 82 -3.03 -10.98 -9.10
CA TRP A 82 -3.32 -9.98 -8.07
C TRP A 82 -4.38 -10.47 -7.10
N GLU A 83 -5.48 -11.01 -7.61
CA GLU A 83 -6.56 -11.59 -6.81
C GLU A 83 -6.02 -12.65 -5.84
N ARG A 84 -5.20 -13.58 -6.32
CA ARG A 84 -4.65 -14.68 -5.51
C ARG A 84 -3.80 -14.16 -4.35
N TYR A 85 -2.96 -13.15 -4.59
CA TYR A 85 -2.05 -12.60 -3.58
C TYR A 85 -2.71 -11.55 -2.68
N CYS A 86 -3.88 -11.02 -3.02
CA CYS A 86 -4.62 -10.11 -2.15
C CYS A 86 -5.52 -10.83 -1.14
N ARG A 87 -5.73 -12.16 -1.26
CA ARG A 87 -6.61 -12.90 -0.34
C ARG A 87 -5.98 -13.00 1.05
N GLY A 88 -6.76 -12.67 2.07
CA GLY A 88 -6.37 -12.84 3.48
C GLY A 88 -5.33 -11.84 4.01
N VAL A 89 -4.99 -10.80 3.22
CA VAL A 89 -4.08 -9.74 3.66
C VAL A 89 -4.80 -8.75 4.59
N ASN A 90 -4.03 -8.08 5.44
CA ASN A 90 -4.56 -7.03 6.33
C ASN A 90 -4.98 -5.77 5.56
N ALA A 91 -4.27 -5.44 4.49
CA ALA A 91 -4.64 -4.34 3.59
C ALA A 91 -4.03 -4.51 2.19
N ILE A 92 -4.68 -3.91 1.21
CA ILE A 92 -4.18 -3.80 -0.17
C ILE A 92 -3.60 -2.40 -0.35
N VAL A 93 -2.34 -2.32 -0.80
CA VAL A 93 -1.73 -1.07 -1.23
C VAL A 93 -1.79 -1.01 -2.75
N PHE A 94 -2.54 -0.04 -3.28
CA PHE A 94 -2.68 0.17 -4.72
C PHE A 94 -1.87 1.39 -5.15
N MET A 95 -0.80 1.15 -5.91
CA MET A 95 0.16 2.17 -6.32
C MET A 95 -0.18 2.74 -7.70
N VAL A 96 -0.39 4.05 -7.76
CA VAL A 96 -0.68 4.83 -8.97
C VAL A 96 0.50 5.75 -9.27
N ASP A 97 0.86 5.89 -10.54
CA ASP A 97 1.75 6.97 -10.97
C ASP A 97 0.92 8.25 -11.10
N ALA A 98 1.05 9.18 -10.16
CA ALA A 98 0.25 10.41 -10.15
C ALA A 98 0.62 11.37 -11.29
N ALA A 99 1.80 11.22 -11.89
CA ALA A 99 2.26 12.07 -13.00
C ALA A 99 1.89 11.52 -14.38
N ASP A 100 1.54 10.23 -14.48
CA ASP A 100 1.15 9.57 -15.73
C ASP A 100 -0.38 9.56 -15.90
N GLN A 101 -0.92 10.70 -16.30
CA GLN A 101 -2.37 10.89 -16.45
C GLN A 101 -2.97 10.02 -17.56
N ASP A 102 -2.20 9.66 -18.59
CA ASP A 102 -2.64 8.80 -19.70
C ASP A 102 -2.99 7.38 -19.23
N LYS A 103 -2.30 6.89 -18.19
CA LYS A 103 -2.55 5.55 -17.62
C LYS A 103 -3.57 5.54 -16.49
N LEU A 104 -4.06 6.71 -16.07
CA LEU A 104 -4.93 6.83 -14.90
C LEU A 104 -6.24 6.07 -15.07
N GLU A 105 -6.85 6.14 -16.26
CA GLU A 105 -8.08 5.40 -16.56
C GLU A 105 -7.86 3.89 -16.52
N ALA A 106 -6.78 3.40 -17.12
CA ALA A 106 -6.41 1.99 -17.06
C ALA A 106 -6.15 1.54 -15.62
N SER A 107 -5.50 2.39 -14.82
CA SER A 107 -5.22 2.14 -13.40
C SER A 107 -6.51 2.05 -12.58
N ARG A 108 -7.46 2.96 -12.82
CA ARG A 108 -8.80 2.94 -12.20
C ARG A 108 -9.53 1.65 -12.53
N ASN A 109 -9.59 1.27 -13.81
CA ASN A 109 -10.33 0.10 -14.24
C ASN A 109 -9.77 -1.20 -13.61
N GLU A 110 -8.45 -1.30 -13.50
CA GLU A 110 -7.77 -2.43 -12.82
C GLU A 110 -8.03 -2.44 -11.31
N LEU A 111 -8.08 -1.28 -10.65
CA LEU A 111 -8.47 -1.19 -9.24
C LEU A 111 -9.91 -1.70 -9.06
N LEU A 112 -10.87 -1.18 -9.83
CA LEU A 112 -12.27 -1.56 -9.71
C LEU A 112 -12.48 -3.05 -10.00
N GLN A 113 -11.82 -3.59 -11.04
CA GLN A 113 -11.88 -5.02 -11.37
C GLN A 113 -11.29 -5.90 -10.26
N LEU A 114 -10.25 -5.43 -9.57
CA LEU A 114 -9.69 -6.13 -8.42
C LEU A 114 -10.66 -6.09 -7.22
N LEU A 115 -11.29 -4.96 -6.94
CA LEU A 115 -12.17 -4.81 -5.78
C LEU A 115 -13.55 -5.43 -5.95
N ASP A 116 -13.95 -5.74 -7.19
CA ASP A 116 -15.15 -6.51 -7.53
C ASP A 116 -15.02 -8.01 -7.16
N LYS A 117 -13.81 -8.47 -6.81
CA LYS A 117 -13.56 -9.87 -6.45
C LYS A 117 -14.17 -10.20 -5.07
N PRO A 118 -15.10 -11.16 -4.98
CA PRO A 118 -15.75 -11.49 -3.71
C PRO A 118 -14.78 -11.96 -2.63
N GLN A 119 -13.67 -12.63 -3.02
CA GLN A 119 -12.69 -13.10 -2.02
C GLN A 119 -11.87 -11.97 -1.39
N LEU A 120 -12.01 -10.74 -1.89
CA LEU A 120 -11.33 -9.54 -1.38
C LEU A 120 -12.29 -8.59 -0.67
N GLU A 121 -13.53 -9.02 -0.41
CA GLU A 121 -14.54 -8.21 0.28
C GLU A 121 -14.06 -7.74 1.66
N GLY A 122 -14.38 -6.50 2.02
CA GLY A 122 -14.04 -5.91 3.32
C GLY A 122 -12.56 -5.55 3.54
N ILE A 123 -11.63 -6.06 2.72
CA ILE A 123 -10.19 -5.76 2.89
C ILE A 123 -9.94 -4.25 2.67
N PRO A 124 -9.35 -3.54 3.66
CA PRO A 124 -9.01 -2.13 3.55
C PRO A 124 -8.04 -1.85 2.39
N VAL A 125 -8.21 -0.70 1.74
CA VAL A 125 -7.39 -0.28 0.58
C VAL A 125 -6.71 1.05 0.85
N LEU A 126 -5.40 1.11 0.64
CA LEU A 126 -4.64 2.35 0.60
C LEU A 126 -4.17 2.63 -0.83
N VAL A 127 -4.71 3.69 -1.43
CA VAL A 127 -4.29 4.16 -2.74
C VAL A 127 -3.15 5.16 -2.58
N LEU A 128 -2.00 4.87 -3.16
CA LEU A 128 -0.83 5.74 -3.12
C LEU A 128 -0.60 6.36 -4.50
N GLY A 129 -0.82 7.66 -4.61
CA GLY A 129 -0.41 8.45 -5.77
C GLY A 129 1.06 8.81 -5.66
N ASN A 130 1.93 8.02 -6.28
CA ASN A 130 3.37 8.21 -6.21
C ASN A 130 3.88 9.17 -7.28
N LYS A 131 5.14 9.60 -7.14
CA LYS A 131 5.84 10.55 -8.00
C LYS A 131 5.29 11.97 -7.93
N LYS A 132 4.79 12.37 -6.76
CA LYS A 132 4.37 13.74 -6.44
C LYS A 132 5.45 14.80 -6.72
N ASP A 133 6.72 14.40 -6.74
CA ASP A 133 7.86 15.26 -7.07
C ASP A 133 7.90 15.73 -8.54
N LEU A 134 7.15 15.09 -9.44
CA LEU A 134 7.16 15.43 -10.86
C LEU A 134 6.19 16.58 -11.19
N PRO A 135 6.54 17.44 -12.16
CA PRO A 135 5.60 18.43 -12.68
C PRO A 135 4.42 17.69 -13.32
N ASN A 136 3.20 18.10 -12.98
CA ASN A 136 1.91 17.49 -13.38
C ASN A 136 1.43 16.27 -12.56
N ALA A 137 2.09 15.95 -11.44
CA ALA A 137 1.57 14.95 -10.52
C ALA A 137 0.24 15.41 -9.91
N LEU A 138 -0.76 14.52 -9.92
CA LEU A 138 -2.05 14.76 -9.30
C LEU A 138 -1.92 14.80 -7.77
N ASP A 139 -2.60 15.75 -7.15
CA ASP A 139 -2.77 15.78 -5.70
C ASP A 139 -3.78 14.73 -5.22
N GLU A 140 -3.91 14.59 -3.90
CA GLU A 140 -4.80 13.62 -3.27
C GLU A 140 -6.27 13.79 -3.69
N LYS A 141 -6.76 15.03 -3.77
CA LYS A 141 -8.17 15.31 -4.12
C LYS A 141 -8.45 14.94 -5.57
N GLN A 142 -7.53 15.31 -6.46
CA GLN A 142 -7.61 14.96 -7.88
C GLN A 142 -7.55 13.45 -8.09
N LEU A 143 -6.71 12.73 -7.34
CA LEU A 143 -6.66 11.27 -7.38
C LEU A 143 -7.98 10.65 -6.92
N ILE A 144 -8.55 11.11 -5.81
CA ILE A 144 -9.86 10.63 -5.32
C ILE A 144 -10.94 10.77 -6.39
N GLU A 145 -11.01 11.94 -7.03
CA GLU A 145 -11.99 12.22 -8.08
C GLU A 145 -11.75 11.37 -9.33
N ARG A 146 -10.53 11.40 -9.89
CA ARG A 146 -10.20 10.73 -11.16
C ARG A 146 -10.21 9.21 -11.07
N MET A 147 -9.83 8.66 -9.92
CA MET A 147 -9.91 7.22 -9.64
C MET A 147 -11.31 6.80 -9.16
N ASN A 148 -12.25 7.74 -9.03
CA ASN A 148 -13.61 7.51 -8.56
C ASN A 148 -13.68 6.74 -7.22
N LEU A 149 -12.80 7.10 -6.28
CA LEU A 149 -12.66 6.34 -5.03
C LEU A 149 -13.91 6.47 -4.14
N SER A 150 -14.64 7.57 -4.25
CA SER A 150 -15.89 7.81 -3.51
C SER A 150 -17.03 6.82 -3.85
N ALA A 151 -16.95 6.15 -5.02
CA ALA A 151 -17.90 5.12 -5.39
C ALA A 151 -17.69 3.79 -4.64
N ILE A 152 -16.52 3.60 -4.02
CA ILE A 152 -16.19 2.39 -3.25
C ILE A 152 -16.69 2.59 -1.82
N GLN A 153 -17.82 1.95 -1.49
CA GLN A 153 -18.52 2.12 -0.20
C GLN A 153 -18.48 0.85 0.68
N ASN A 154 -18.05 -0.29 0.14
CA ASN A 154 -18.12 -1.61 0.80
C ASN A 154 -16.85 -1.99 1.58
N ARG A 155 -15.92 -1.05 1.78
CA ARG A 155 -14.65 -1.25 2.48
C ARG A 155 -14.08 0.10 2.90
N GLU A 156 -13.17 0.09 3.86
CA GLU A 156 -12.34 1.26 4.13
C GLU A 156 -11.41 1.53 2.94
N ILE A 157 -11.37 2.78 2.49
CA ILE A 157 -10.45 3.23 1.46
C ILE A 157 -9.84 4.58 1.84
N CYS A 158 -8.52 4.67 1.73
CA CYS A 158 -7.76 5.90 1.98
C CYS A 158 -6.88 6.21 0.76
N CYS A 159 -6.55 7.49 0.55
CA CYS A 159 -5.67 7.91 -0.52
C CYS A 159 -4.63 8.89 0.02
N TYR A 160 -3.35 8.70 -0.34
CA TYR A 160 -2.29 9.65 -0.08
C TYR A 160 -1.50 9.96 -1.36
N SER A 161 -1.07 11.21 -1.50
CA SER A 161 -0.07 11.61 -2.50
C SER A 161 1.33 11.54 -1.88
N ILE A 162 2.24 10.79 -2.48
CA ILE A 162 3.58 10.47 -1.94
C ILE A 162 4.68 10.71 -2.98
N SER A 163 5.92 10.84 -2.50
CA SER A 163 7.11 10.69 -3.35
C SER A 163 8.05 9.67 -2.74
N CYS A 164 8.26 8.54 -3.42
CA CYS A 164 9.31 7.60 -3.02
C CYS A 164 10.72 8.20 -3.19
N LYS A 165 10.91 9.08 -4.17
CA LYS A 165 12.19 9.71 -4.47
C LYS A 165 12.61 10.67 -3.35
N GLU A 166 11.72 11.58 -3.00
CA GLU A 166 11.94 12.61 -1.98
C GLU A 166 11.57 12.14 -0.56
N LYS A 167 11.03 10.91 -0.44
CA LYS A 167 10.53 10.30 0.81
C LYS A 167 9.39 11.11 1.47
N ASP A 168 8.64 11.85 0.66
CA ASP A 168 7.48 12.63 1.11
C ASP A 168 6.29 11.70 1.40
N ASN A 169 5.63 11.91 2.55
CA ASN A 169 4.47 11.17 3.06
C ASN A 169 4.66 9.63 3.25
N ILE A 170 5.90 9.13 3.26
CA ILE A 170 6.19 7.72 3.52
C ILE A 170 5.91 7.33 4.98
N ASP A 171 6.10 8.27 5.90
CA ASP A 171 5.86 8.12 7.33
C ASP A 171 4.37 7.94 7.65
N ILE A 172 3.50 8.81 7.14
CA ILE A 172 2.04 8.68 7.31
C ILE A 172 1.51 7.42 6.64
N THR A 173 2.11 7.01 5.51
CA THR A 173 1.79 5.74 4.85
C THR A 173 2.08 4.55 5.76
N LEU A 174 3.27 4.52 6.39
CA LEU A 174 3.61 3.45 7.33
C LEU A 174 2.74 3.49 8.59
N GLN A 175 2.36 4.66 9.08
CA GLN A 175 1.46 4.80 10.23
C GLN A 175 0.08 4.21 9.94
N TRP A 176 -0.50 4.51 8.78
CA TRP A 176 -1.79 3.94 8.36
C TRP A 176 -1.70 2.41 8.27
N LEU A 177 -0.64 1.87 7.67
CA LEU A 177 -0.43 0.42 7.57
C LEU A 177 -0.31 -0.25 8.94
N ILE A 178 0.49 0.33 9.85
CA ILE A 178 0.68 -0.18 11.21
C ILE A 178 -0.63 -0.13 12.01
N GLN A 179 -1.49 0.87 11.80
CA GLN A 179 -2.80 0.92 12.47
C GLN A 179 -3.69 -0.27 12.07
N HIS A 180 -3.53 -0.78 10.85
CA HIS A 180 -4.29 -1.90 10.30
C HIS A 180 -3.69 -3.29 10.58
N SER A 181 -2.55 -3.39 11.29
CA SER A 181 -1.99 -4.68 11.72
C SER A 181 -2.90 -5.41 12.71
N LYS A 182 -3.75 -4.68 13.44
CA LYS A 182 -4.56 -5.19 14.56
C LYS A 182 -5.94 -5.69 14.17
N SER A 183 -6.46 -5.30 13.00
CA SER A 183 -7.86 -5.55 12.59
C SER A 183 -8.14 -6.99 12.13
N GLY A 184 -7.19 -7.91 12.27
CA GLY A 184 -7.30 -9.32 11.85
C GLY A 184 -7.69 -10.30 12.96
N ARG A 185 -8.49 -9.91 13.95
CA ARG A 185 -9.05 -10.82 14.96
C ARG A 185 -10.57 -10.78 14.97
#